data_AF-A0A3S5H353-F1
#
_entry.id   AF-A0A3S5H353-F1
#
_cell.length_a   1.000
_cell.length_b   1.000
_cell.length_c   1.000
_cell.angle_alpha   90.00
_cell.angle_beta   90.00
_cell.angle_gamma   90.00
#
_symmetry.space_group_name_H-M   'P 1'
#
loop_
_entity.id
_entity.type
_entity.pdbx_description
1 polymer ?
#
loop_
_entity_poly.entity_id
_entity_poly.type
_entity_poly.pdbx_seq_one_letter_code
_entity_poly.pdbx_strand_id
1 'polypeptide(L)'
;MSMVFWLVIFTGCSVIMSEPNHVMSVLLGMEILSIGVYSVMVSVLSFNGTLMFCLLFLTLSVCEAVLGLSVLVSLAKSYGKEKSPTFFLLKF
;
A
#
# COMPACT_ATOMS: atom_id res chain seq x y z
N MET A 1 -1.23 12.01 -19.43
CA MET A 1 -0.53 11.00 -18.59
C MET A 1 -0.01 11.60 -17.29
N SER A 2 0.81 12.67 -17.34
CA SER A 2 1.43 13.27 -16.14
C SER A 2 0.44 13.83 -15.11
N MET A 3 -0.62 14.50 -15.54
CA MET A 3 -1.61 15.07 -14.60
C MET A 3 -2.37 13.98 -13.82
N VAL A 4 -2.70 12.87 -14.47
CA VAL A 4 -3.37 11.73 -13.82
C VAL A 4 -2.45 11.07 -12.79
N PHE A 5 -1.16 10.94 -13.08
CA PHE A 5 -0.19 10.42 -12.11
C PHE A 5 -0.14 11.27 -10.84
N TRP A 6 -0.02 12.59 -10.99
CA TRP A 6 -0.03 13.52 -9.85
C TRP A 6 -1.32 13.43 -9.03
N LEU A 7 -2.47 13.28 -9.69
CA LEU A 7 -3.75 13.07 -9.00
C LEU A 7 -3.75 11.75 -8.20
N VAL A 8 -3.30 10.64 -8.78
CA VAL A 8 -3.26 9.34 -8.10
C VAL A 8 -2.36 9.40 -6.86
N ILE A 9 -1.17 9.99 -6.97
CA ILE A 9 -0.26 10.14 -5.82
C ILE A 9 -0.88 11.05 -4.76
N PHE A 10 -1.47 12.18 -5.15
CA PHE A 10 -2.11 13.08 -4.21
C PHE A 10 -3.29 12.40 -3.49
N THR A 11 -4.10 11.63 -4.21
CA THR A 11 -5.20 10.86 -3.61
C THR A 11 -4.67 9.78 -2.66
N GLY A 12 -3.63 9.03 -3.05
CA GLY A 12 -3.01 8.02 -2.18
C GLY A 12 -2.46 8.62 -0.90
N CYS A 13 -1.72 9.73 -0.99
CA CYS A 13 -1.23 10.46 0.17
C CYS A 13 -2.38 10.98 1.04
N SER A 14 -3.45 11.54 0.44
CA SER A 14 -4.58 12.06 1.20
C SER A 14 -5.32 10.97 1.99
N VAL A 15 -5.43 9.75 1.44
CA VAL A 15 -6.03 8.58 2.11
C VAL A 15 -5.17 8.11 3.28
N ILE A 16 -3.84 8.17 3.16
CA ILE A 16 -2.93 7.82 4.26
C ILE A 16 -3.02 8.86 5.38
N MET A 17 -3.24 10.14 5.04
CA MET A 17 -3.30 11.24 6.01
C MET A 17 -4.67 11.38 6.70
N SER A 18 -5.77 10.89 6.11
CA SER A 18 -7.11 11.16 6.62
C SER A 18 -7.41 10.49 7.95
N GLU A 19 -7.00 9.24 8.14
CA GLU A 19 -7.28 8.48 9.38
C GLU A 19 -6.13 7.53 9.73
N PRO A 20 -5.07 8.02 10.41
CA PRO A 20 -3.92 7.19 10.79
C PRO A 20 -4.28 6.10 11.81
N ASN A 21 -5.44 6.19 12.46
CA ASN A 21 -5.90 5.25 13.48
C ASN A 21 -6.40 3.93 12.89
N HIS A 22 -6.82 3.92 11.62
CA HIS A 22 -7.32 2.72 10.97
C HIS A 22 -6.24 2.17 10.03
N VAL A 23 -5.49 1.18 10.51
CA VAL A 23 -4.36 0.59 9.76
C VAL A 23 -4.80 0.05 8.39
N MET A 24 -6.06 -0.36 8.23
CA MET A 24 -6.63 -0.74 6.94
C MET A 24 -6.60 0.42 5.92
N SER A 25 -6.85 1.66 6.36
CA SER A 25 -6.82 2.84 5.50
C SER A 25 -5.39 3.16 5.04
N VAL A 26 -4.40 2.91 5.89
CA VAL A 26 -2.98 3.01 5.51
C VAL A 26 -2.60 1.95 4.48
N LEU A 27 -3.03 0.69 4.68
CA LEU A 27 -2.81 -0.38 3.69
C LEU A 27 -3.42 -0.04 2.32
N LEU A 28 -4.66 0.48 2.31
CA LEU A 28 -5.35 0.86 1.09
C LEU A 28 -4.65 2.02 0.37
N GLY A 29 -4.13 2.99 1.13
CA GLY A 29 -3.31 4.08 0.59
C GLY A 29 -2.01 3.58 -0.07
N MET A 30 -1.37 2.56 0.50
CA MET A 30 -0.16 1.95 -0.07
C MET A 30 -0.44 1.21 -1.39
N GLU A 31 -1.59 0.54 -1.53
CA GLU A 31 -2.00 -0.07 -2.81
C GLU A 31 -2.29 0.99 -3.89
N ILE A 32 -2.91 2.11 -3.53
CA ILE A 32 -3.14 3.22 -4.49
C ILE A 32 -1.81 3.79 -4.99
N LEU A 33 -0.81 3.91 -4.11
CA LEU A 33 0.54 4.35 -4.50
C LEU A 33 1.25 3.34 -5.41
N SER A 34 1.15 2.03 -5.15
CA SER A 34 1.78 0.99 -5.98
C SER A 34 1.20 0.93 -7.39
N ILE A 35 -0.13 1.12 -7.54
CA ILE A 35 -0.80 1.27 -8.83
C ILE A 35 -0.34 2.55 -9.56
N GLY A 36 -0.16 3.66 -8.82
CA GLY A 36 0.40 4.90 -9.36
C GLY A 36 1.79 4.69 -9.98
N VAL A 37 2.69 4.00 -9.28
CA VAL A 37 4.03 3.66 -9.79
C VAL A 37 3.97 2.70 -10.98
N TYR A 38 3.09 1.69 -10.93
CA TYR A 38 2.87 0.77 -12.05
C TYR A 38 2.43 1.52 -13.32
N SER A 39 1.55 2.52 -13.20
CA SER A 39 1.10 3.31 -14.35
C SER A 39 2.24 4.07 -15.05
N VAL A 40 3.22 4.56 -14.29
CA VAL A 40 4.41 5.23 -14.83
C VAL A 40 5.35 4.21 -15.47
N MET A 41 5.62 3.09 -14.80
CA MET A 41 6.43 2.00 -15.33
C MET A 41 5.88 1.51 -16.67
N VAL A 42 4.59 1.25 -16.78
CA VAL A 42 3.97 0.87 -18.06
C VAL A 42 4.16 1.96 -19.10
N SER A 43 3.95 3.24 -18.77
CA SER A 43 4.11 4.34 -19.75
C SER A 43 5.54 4.47 -20.29
N VAL A 44 6.56 4.18 -19.47
CA VAL A 44 7.98 4.29 -19.85
C VAL A 44 8.45 3.01 -20.56
N LEU A 45 8.06 1.83 -20.08
CA LEU A 45 8.52 0.54 -20.60
C LEU A 45 7.68 0.02 -21.77
N SER A 46 6.52 0.63 -22.07
CA SER A 46 5.67 0.26 -23.23
C SER A 46 6.44 0.29 -24.56
N PHE A 47 7.45 1.16 -24.69
CA PHE A 47 8.21 1.30 -25.92
C PHE A 47 9.28 0.21 -26.12
N ASN A 48 9.72 -0.44 -25.04
CA ASN A 48 10.81 -1.42 -25.07
C ASN A 48 10.34 -2.88 -24.97
N GLY A 49 9.03 -3.15 -24.96
CA GLY A 49 8.48 -4.51 -24.91
C GLY A 49 8.70 -5.26 -23.59
N THR A 50 9.19 -4.57 -22.55
CA THR A 50 9.55 -5.13 -21.24
C THR A 50 8.36 -5.17 -20.27
N LEU A 51 7.15 -5.45 -20.77
CA LEU A 51 5.91 -5.52 -19.97
C LEU A 51 5.96 -6.62 -18.91
N MET A 52 6.74 -7.69 -19.14
CA MET A 52 6.96 -8.77 -18.17
C MET A 52 7.57 -8.25 -16.86
N PHE A 53 8.42 -7.23 -16.93
CA PHE A 53 8.99 -6.60 -15.73
C PHE A 53 7.92 -5.83 -14.93
N CYS A 54 6.99 -5.17 -15.62
CA CYS A 54 5.87 -4.48 -14.97
C CYS A 54 4.95 -5.46 -14.24
N LEU A 55 4.67 -6.63 -14.83
CA LEU A 55 3.89 -7.68 -14.17
C LEU A 55 4.60 -8.27 -12.95
N LEU A 56 5.92 -8.46 -13.03
CA LEU A 56 6.72 -8.93 -11.91
C LEU A 56 6.67 -7.93 -10.75
N PHE A 57 6.85 -6.64 -11.02
CA PHE A 57 6.70 -5.57 -10.03
C PHE A 57 5.31 -5.59 -9.37
N LEU A 58 4.24 -5.76 -10.17
CA LEU A 58 2.88 -5.82 -9.65
C LEU A 58 2.69 -7.01 -8.69
N THR A 59 3.20 -8.19 -9.04
CA THR A 59 3.11 -9.37 -8.15
C THR A 59 3.84 -9.16 -6.83
N LEU A 60 5.05 -8.59 -6.84
CA LEU A 60 5.79 -8.28 -5.63
C LEU A 60 5.04 -7.27 -4.75
N SER A 61 4.40 -6.26 -5.36
CA SER A 61 3.62 -5.27 -4.61
C SER A 61 2.40 -5.88 -3.91
N VAL A 62 1.72 -6.84 -4.54
CA VAL A 62 0.58 -7.55 -3.93
C VAL A 62 1.06 -8.47 -2.81
N CYS A 63 2.22 -9.12 -2.95
CA CYS A 63 2.79 -9.94 -1.88
C CYS A 63 3.07 -9.12 -0.61
N GLU A 64 3.67 -7.93 -0.75
CA GLU A 64 3.88 -7.00 0.37
C GLU A 64 2.56 -6.56 1.02
N ALA A 65 1.52 -6.28 0.21
CA ALA A 65 0.20 -5.93 0.73
C ALA A 65 -0.43 -7.09 1.54
N VAL A 66 -0.34 -8.32 1.05
CA VAL A 66 -0.84 -9.52 1.76
C VAL A 66 -0.06 -9.77 3.05
N LEU A 67 1.25 -9.56 3.06
CA LEU A 67 2.07 -9.62 4.28
C LEU A 67 1.60 -8.57 5.30
N GLY A 68 1.40 -7.32 4.88
CA GLY A 68 0.85 -6.26 5.71
C GLY A 68 -0.53 -6.60 6.28
N LEU A 69 -1.41 -7.20 5.48
CA LEU A 69 -2.75 -7.61 5.90
C LEU A 69 -2.68 -8.78 6.90
N SER A 70 -1.78 -9.74 6.70
CA SER A 70 -1.61 -10.88 7.60
C SER A 70 -1.15 -10.44 9.00
N VAL A 71 -0.24 -9.45 9.06
CA VAL A 71 0.18 -8.82 10.31
C VAL A 71 -0.99 -8.08 10.96
N LEU A 72 -1.76 -7.32 10.18
CA LEU A 72 -2.94 -6.61 10.69
C LEU A 72 -3.98 -7.56 11.32
N VAL A 73 -4.28 -8.68 10.66
CA VAL A 73 -5.20 -9.70 11.19
C VAL A 73 -4.66 -10.35 12.47
N SER A 74 -3.36 -10.61 12.54
CA SER A 74 -2.72 -11.16 13.74
C SER A 74 -2.83 -10.22 14.95
N LEU A 75 -2.74 -8.91 14.69
CA LEU A 75 -2.89 -7.87 15.69
C LEU A 75 -4.35 -7.78 16.12
N ALA A 76 -5.30 -7.69 15.18
CA ALA A 76 -6.73 -7.68 15.48
C ALA A 76 -7.19 -8.87 16.35
N LYS A 77 -6.64 -10.07 16.11
CA LYS A 77 -6.90 -11.27 16.94
C LYS A 77 -6.37 -11.14 18.37
N SER A 78 -5.25 -10.45 18.56
CA SER A 78 -4.65 -10.20 19.89
C SER A 78 -5.39 -9.11 20.67
N TYR A 79 -5.82 -8.02 20.01
CA TYR A 79 -6.59 -6.93 20.64
C TYR A 79 -7.99 -7.34 21.11
N GLY A 80 -8.61 -8.35 20.49
CA GLY A 80 -9.93 -8.84 20.89
C GLY A 80 -9.96 -9.57 22.24
N LYS A 81 -8.80 -9.97 22.78
CA LYS A 81 -8.73 -10.78 24.01
C LYS A 81 -8.41 -9.96 25.27
N GLU A 82 -7.83 -8.78 25.13
CA GLU A 82 -7.32 -7.98 26.27
C GLU A 82 -7.60 -6.49 26.02
N LYS A 83 -8.42 -5.86 26.86
CA LYS A 83 -8.64 -4.40 26.81
C LYS A 83 -7.33 -3.69 27.15
N SER A 84 -6.87 -2.81 26.24
CA SER A 84 -5.82 -1.76 26.40
C SER A 84 -4.40 -2.12 25.87
N PRO A 85 -3.58 -1.13 25.46
CA PRO A 85 -3.08 -1.02 24.10
C PRO A 85 -1.60 -1.41 23.97
N THR A 86 -1.33 -2.65 23.58
CA THR A 86 0.02 -3.19 23.35
C THR A 86 0.67 -2.75 22.03
N PHE A 87 0.24 -1.64 21.42
CA PHE A 87 0.93 -1.06 20.26
C PHE A 87 2.00 -0.04 20.67
N PHE A 88 1.93 0.50 21.89
CA PHE A 88 2.91 1.49 22.36
C PHE A 88 4.22 0.88 22.87
N LEU A 89 4.34 -0.46 22.95
CA LEU A 89 5.54 -1.15 23.44
C LEU A 89 6.61 -1.44 22.37
N LEU A 90 6.35 -1.11 21.09
CA LEU A 90 7.37 -1.12 20.04
C LEU A 90 7.74 0.31 19.59
N LYS A 91 7.67 1.27 20.53
CA LYS A 91 8.51 2.45 20.48
C LYS A 91 9.86 2.11 21.13
N PHE A 92 10.65 1.32 20.41
CA PHE A 92 12.10 1.34 20.52
C PHE A 92 12.65 1.77 19.16
#